data_AF-A0A951TG97-F1
#
_entry.id   AF-A0A951TG97-F1
#
_cell.length_a   1.000
_cell.length_b   1.000
_cell.length_c   1.000
_cell.angle_alpha   90.00
_cell.angle_beta   90.00
_cell.angle_gamma   90.00
#
_symmetry.space_group_name_H-M   'P 1'
#
loop_
_entity.id
_entity.type
_entity.pdbx_description
1 polymer ?
#
loop_
_entity_poly.entity_id
_entity_poly.type
_entity_poly.pdbx_seq_one_letter_code
_entity_poly.pdbx_strand_id
1 'polypeptide(L)'
;KIGAVICDVARPRDVSKSVVEKRDDVLVIEGGVIEVPGIDVQFNFEFGFPRSTAFACMSETMMMALDGSYHNYTLGRDLSVEQVQNIGVIAQKHGFKLAGFRAFEIAVTDEAIERTRDNARRKRGLVVA
;
A
#
# COMPACT_ATOMS: atom_id res chain seq x y z
N LYS A 1 12.07 -14.68 -10.20
CA LYS A 1 11.97 -14.31 -11.64
C LYS A 1 12.64 -12.95 -11.86
N ILE A 2 13.11 -12.63 -13.07
CA ILE A 2 13.63 -11.28 -13.42
C ILE A 2 12.45 -10.34 -13.64
N GLY A 3 12.49 -9.11 -13.12
CA GLY A 3 11.38 -8.17 -13.25
C GLY A 3 10.15 -8.56 -12.45
N ALA A 4 10.33 -9.23 -11.31
CA ALA A 4 9.22 -9.60 -10.45
C ALA A 4 8.70 -8.36 -9.72
N VAL A 5 7.38 -8.27 -9.57
CA VAL A 5 6.71 -7.33 -8.66
C VAL A 5 6.18 -8.13 -7.49
N ILE A 6 6.55 -7.73 -6.28
CA ILE A 6 6.14 -8.38 -5.03
C ILE A 6 5.28 -7.40 -4.27
N CYS A 7 4.04 -7.79 -3.96
CA CYS A 7 3.15 -7.05 -3.08
C CYS A 7 3.15 -7.73 -1.71
N ASP A 8 3.84 -7.13 -0.74
CA ASP A 8 3.89 -7.60 0.65
C ASP A 8 2.83 -6.86 1.47
N VAL A 9 1.70 -7.52 1.71
CA VAL A 9 0.58 -6.97 2.48
C VAL A 9 0.62 -7.36 3.96
N ALA A 10 1.64 -8.11 4.38
CA ALA A 10 1.74 -8.65 5.74
C ALA A 10 2.40 -7.67 6.72
N ARG A 11 2.00 -7.77 7.99
CA ARG A 11 2.67 -7.12 9.12
C ARG A 11 2.79 -8.11 10.29
N PRO A 12 4.01 -8.49 10.73
CA PRO A 12 5.32 -8.14 10.17
C PRO A 12 5.49 -8.59 8.70
N ARG A 13 6.48 -8.01 8.01
CA ARG A 13 6.75 -8.25 6.58
C ARG A 13 7.14 -9.70 6.33
N ASP A 14 6.65 -10.28 5.23
CA ASP A 14 7.09 -11.60 4.76
C ASP A 14 8.34 -11.50 3.87
N VAL A 15 8.59 -10.33 3.28
CA VAL A 15 9.72 -10.10 2.36
C VAL A 15 10.93 -9.55 3.12
N SER A 16 12.06 -10.26 2.99
CA SER A 16 13.34 -9.82 3.53
C SER A 16 13.87 -8.56 2.82
N LYS A 17 14.41 -7.61 3.59
CA LYS A 17 15.09 -6.41 3.09
C LYS A 17 16.21 -6.71 2.09
N SER A 18 16.84 -7.87 2.23
CA SER A 18 17.89 -8.33 1.32
C SER A 18 17.43 -8.46 -0.15
N VAL A 19 16.13 -8.59 -0.41
CA VAL A 19 15.57 -8.63 -1.77
C VAL A 19 15.83 -7.30 -2.48
N VAL A 20 15.43 -6.17 -1.90
CA VAL A 20 15.63 -4.85 -2.53
C VAL A 20 17.09 -4.41 -2.53
N GLU A 21 17.89 -4.90 -1.58
CA GLU A 21 19.34 -4.60 -1.53
C GLU A 21 20.13 -5.34 -2.61
N LYS A 22 19.72 -6.56 -2.99
CA LYS A 22 20.46 -7.41 -3.95
C LYS A 22 19.85 -7.42 -5.35
N ARG A 23 18.60 -6.98 -5.51
CA ARG A 23 17.84 -7.09 -6.75
C ARG A 23 17.26 -5.75 -7.15
N ASP A 24 18.06 -5.00 -7.89
CA ASP A 24 17.67 -3.76 -8.58
C ASP A 24 16.66 -3.97 -9.71
N ASP A 25 16.34 -5.22 -10.07
CA ASP A 25 15.35 -5.62 -11.08
C ASP A 25 14.04 -6.16 -10.47
N VAL A 26 13.86 -6.05 -9.15
CA VAL A 26 12.65 -6.51 -8.45
C VAL A 26 12.02 -5.34 -7.73
N LEU A 27 10.72 -5.12 -8.00
CA LEU A 27 9.94 -4.11 -7.31
C LEU A 27 9.23 -4.75 -6.13
N VAL A 28 9.49 -4.26 -4.92
CA VAL A 28 8.69 -4.60 -3.74
C VAL A 28 7.79 -3.40 -3.44
N ILE A 29 6.51 -3.67 -3.26
CA ILE A 29 5.54 -2.70 -2.74
C ILE A 29 4.88 -3.29 -1.50
N GLU A 30 4.68 -2.46 -0.50
CA GLU A 30 3.94 -2.74 0.72
C GLU A 30 2.51 -2.27 0.55
N GLY A 31 1.56 -3.10 0.99
CA GLY A 31 0.16 -2.79 0.89
C GLY A 31 -0.35 -1.86 2.00
N GLY A 32 -1.47 -1.21 1.70
CA GLY A 32 -2.42 -0.74 2.71
C GLY A 32 -1.99 0.50 3.49
N VAL A 33 -1.52 1.56 2.80
CA VAL A 33 -1.37 2.90 3.41
C VAL A 33 -2.35 3.86 2.78
N ILE A 34 -3.12 4.53 3.62
CA ILE A 34 -4.23 5.42 3.24
C ILE A 34 -3.95 6.82 3.78
N GLU A 35 -4.15 7.82 2.93
CA GLU A 35 -4.24 9.22 3.32
C GLU A 35 -5.61 9.44 3.96
N VAL A 36 -5.59 9.81 5.24
CA VAL A 36 -6.78 10.06 6.05
C VAL A 36 -7.21 11.52 5.85
N PRO A 37 -8.48 11.78 5.50
CA PRO A 37 -8.98 13.11 5.19
C PRO A 37 -9.01 13.99 6.45
N GLY A 38 -8.64 15.26 6.29
CA GLY A 38 -8.64 16.26 7.35
C GLY A 38 -7.43 17.19 7.28
N ILE A 39 -7.53 18.34 7.94
CA ILE A 39 -6.40 19.27 8.10
C ILE A 39 -5.63 18.88 9.35
N ASP A 40 -4.33 18.62 9.20
CA ASP A 40 -3.39 18.30 10.29
C ASP A 40 -3.89 17.17 11.22
N VAL A 41 -4.22 16.01 10.64
CA VAL A 41 -4.66 14.84 11.41
C VAL A 41 -3.53 14.35 12.31
N GLN A 42 -3.74 14.45 13.63
CA GLN A 42 -2.81 14.01 14.66
C GLN A 42 -3.32 12.72 15.31
N PHE A 43 -2.70 11.58 14.98
CA PHE A 43 -3.01 10.29 15.63
C PHE A 43 -2.38 10.16 17.03
N ASN A 44 -1.46 11.06 17.38
CA ASN A 44 -0.66 10.99 18.61
C ASN A 44 0.07 9.64 18.77
N PHE A 45 0.39 8.98 17.65
CA PHE A 45 1.10 7.71 17.57
C PHE A 45 1.94 7.66 16.29
N GLU A 46 3.12 7.05 16.35
CA GLU A 46 4.05 6.96 15.21
C GLU A 46 4.00 5.57 14.58
N PHE A 47 3.40 5.47 13.40
CA PHE A 47 3.28 4.22 12.63
C PHE A 47 4.46 3.97 11.67
N GLY A 48 5.43 4.88 11.62
CA GLY A 48 6.49 4.89 10.59
C GLY A 48 6.03 5.43 9.23
N PHE A 49 4.95 6.22 9.21
CA PHE A 49 4.41 6.85 8.00
C PHE A 49 4.39 8.37 8.08
N PRO A 50 4.34 9.08 6.93
CA PRO A 50 4.10 10.52 6.90
C PRO A 50 2.82 10.91 7.66
N ARG A 51 2.71 12.20 8.02
CA ARG A 51 1.50 12.74 8.66
C ARG A 51 0.25 12.46 7.83
N SER A 52 -0.89 12.39 8.52
CA SER A 52 -2.20 12.10 7.91
C SER A 52 -2.26 10.80 7.12
N THR A 53 -1.40 9.81 7.43
CA THR A 53 -1.48 8.49 6.80
C THR A 53 -1.57 7.37 7.84
N ALA A 54 -2.32 6.32 7.50
CA ALA A 54 -2.62 5.20 8.37
C ALA A 54 -2.64 3.89 7.59
N PHE A 55 -2.57 2.77 8.30
CA PHE A 55 -2.83 1.46 7.71
C PHE A 55 -4.27 1.36 7.19
N ALA A 56 -4.48 0.59 6.14
CA ALA A 56 -5.79 0.37 5.53
C ALA A 56 -6.80 -0.26 6.51
N CYS A 57 -6.38 -1.17 7.38
CA CYS A 57 -7.25 -1.76 8.41
C CYS A 57 -7.76 -0.73 9.44
N MET A 58 -6.90 0.21 9.86
CA MET A 58 -7.31 1.31 10.73
C MET A 58 -8.24 2.27 9.98
N SER A 59 -7.94 2.51 8.71
CA SER A 59 -8.73 3.40 7.85
C SER A 59 -10.12 2.82 7.57
N GLU A 60 -10.25 1.51 7.39
CA GLU A 60 -11.56 0.83 7.30
C GLU A 60 -12.40 1.12 8.54
N THR A 61 -11.82 1.00 9.73
CA THR A 61 -12.53 1.31 10.99
C THR A 61 -13.00 2.77 11.03
N MET A 62 -12.16 3.72 10.61
CA MET A 62 -12.52 5.14 10.53
C MET A 62 -13.65 5.38 9.52
N MET A 63 -13.56 4.77 8.33
CA MET A 63 -14.57 4.85 7.27
C MET A 63 -15.92 4.33 7.76
N MET A 64 -15.95 3.16 8.39
CA MET A 64 -17.17 2.56 8.93
C MET A 64 -17.83 3.44 10.00
N ALA A 65 -17.02 4.03 10.89
CA ALA A 65 -17.52 4.96 11.91
C ALA A 65 -18.12 6.24 11.28
N LEU A 66 -17.45 6.80 10.27
CA LEU A 66 -17.95 7.99 9.55
C LEU A 66 -19.21 7.71 8.74
N ASP A 67 -19.37 6.48 8.24
CA ASP A 67 -20.57 6.03 7.52
C ASP A 67 -21.73 5.67 8.47
N GLY A 68 -21.48 5.67 9.79
CA GLY A 68 -22.47 5.30 10.80
C GLY A 68 -22.80 3.81 10.82
N SER A 69 -21.94 2.98 10.23
CA SER A 69 -22.15 1.53 10.11
C SER A 69 -21.31 0.79 11.17
N TYR A 70 -21.98 0.34 12.23
CA TYR A 70 -21.35 -0.24 13.42
C TYR A 70 -21.57 -1.74 13.49
N HIS A 71 -20.84 -2.48 12.67
CA HIS A 71 -20.79 -3.94 12.72
C HIS A 71 -19.40 -4.43 12.30
N ASN A 72 -19.16 -5.74 12.45
CA ASN A 72 -17.96 -6.36 11.93
C ASN A 72 -18.05 -6.38 10.39
N TYR A 73 -17.38 -5.44 9.72
CA TYR A 73 -17.43 -5.33 8.26
C TYR A 73 -16.59 -6.42 7.59
N THR A 74 -15.32 -6.49 7.98
CA THR A 74 -14.38 -7.54 7.58
C THR A 74 -14.03 -8.39 8.81
N LEU A 75 -14.30 -9.69 8.78
CA LEU A 75 -13.95 -10.59 9.87
C LEU A 75 -13.57 -11.98 9.35
N GLY A 76 -12.43 -12.48 9.80
CA GLY A 76 -11.95 -13.81 9.39
C GLY A 76 -11.43 -13.81 7.95
N ARG A 77 -11.67 -14.92 7.24
CA ARG A 77 -11.19 -15.12 5.86
C ARG A 77 -12.27 -14.92 4.81
N ASP A 78 -13.51 -14.72 5.25
CA ASP A 78 -14.66 -14.55 4.36
C ASP A 78 -14.73 -13.08 3.94
N LEU A 79 -14.32 -12.82 2.71
CA LEU A 79 -14.33 -11.49 2.11
C LEU A 79 -14.90 -11.58 0.69
N SER A 80 -15.94 -10.80 0.39
CA SER A 80 -16.51 -10.72 -0.95
C SER A 80 -15.88 -9.57 -1.75
N VAL A 81 -15.83 -9.74 -3.07
CA VAL A 81 -15.42 -8.66 -3.99
C VAL A 81 -16.32 -7.44 -3.86
N GLU A 82 -17.61 -7.66 -3.60
CA GLU A 82 -18.59 -6.60 -3.37
C GLU A 82 -18.26 -5.77 -2.13
N GLN A 83 -17.87 -6.40 -1.01
CA GLN A 83 -17.41 -5.68 0.19
C GLN A 83 -16.18 -4.81 -0.12
N VAL A 84 -15.22 -5.34 -0.89
CA VAL A 84 -14.02 -4.59 -1.30
C VAL A 84 -14.39 -3.39 -2.19
N GLN A 85 -15.36 -3.54 -3.09
CA GLN A 85 -15.82 -2.44 -3.93
C GLN A 85 -16.57 -1.39 -3.10
N ASN A 86 -17.43 -1.84 -2.18
CA ASN A 86 -18.23 -0.96 -1.34
C ASN A 86 -17.36 -0.13 -0.39
N ILE A 87 -16.32 -0.70 0.23
CA ILE A 87 -15.40 0.09 1.05
C ILE A 87 -14.67 1.15 0.20
N GLY A 88 -14.41 0.89 -1.08
CA GLY A 88 -13.90 1.89 -2.02
C GLY A 88 -14.85 3.07 -2.24
N VAL A 89 -16.16 2.80 -2.31
CA VAL A 89 -17.21 3.84 -2.41
C VAL A 89 -17.25 4.67 -1.12
N ILE A 90 -17.21 4.03 0.05
CA ILE A 90 -17.19 4.71 1.35
C ILE A 90 -15.92 5.57 1.48
N ALA A 91 -14.76 5.04 1.09
CA ALA A 91 -13.50 5.77 1.06
C ALA A 91 -13.61 7.05 0.23
N GLN A 92 -14.16 6.96 -0.99
CA GLN A 92 -14.38 8.11 -1.87
C GLN A 92 -15.36 9.12 -1.25
N LYS A 93 -16.48 8.65 -0.69
CA LYS A 93 -17.50 9.49 -0.02
C LYS A 93 -16.90 10.34 1.10
N HIS A 94 -16.01 9.75 1.90
CA HIS A 94 -15.41 10.44 3.05
C HIS A 94 -14.06 11.10 2.74
N GLY A 95 -13.52 10.93 1.52
CA GLY A 95 -12.30 11.61 1.07
C GLY A 95 -10.99 10.90 1.39
N PHE A 96 -11.03 9.62 1.77
CA PHE A 96 -9.82 8.81 1.93
C PHE A 96 -9.20 8.48 0.58
N LYS A 97 -7.86 8.45 0.52
CA LYS A 97 -7.11 8.19 -0.72
C LYS A 97 -5.97 7.21 -0.48
N LEU A 98 -5.51 6.55 -1.54
CA LEU A 98 -4.26 5.79 -1.47
C LEU A 98 -3.09 6.75 -1.28
N ALA A 99 -2.26 6.53 -0.27
CA ALA A 99 -1.10 7.39 0.04
C ALA A 99 0.13 7.12 -0.86
N GLY A 100 -0.03 6.34 -1.93
CA GLY A 100 1.05 5.84 -2.78
C GLY A 100 1.70 4.56 -2.25
N PHE A 101 2.64 4.02 -3.03
CA PHE A 101 3.35 2.79 -2.68
C PHE A 101 4.52 3.06 -1.73
N ARG A 102 4.80 2.09 -0.85
CA ARG A 102 5.97 2.11 0.03
C ARG A 102 6.72 0.79 -0.04
N ALA A 103 7.99 0.79 0.36
CA ALA A 103 8.79 -0.40 0.54
C ALA A 103 9.77 -0.14 1.69
N PHE A 104 9.75 -0.98 2.72
CA PHE A 104 10.58 -0.84 3.91
C PHE A 104 10.49 0.56 4.53
N GLU A 105 9.26 1.06 4.68
CA GLU A 105 8.94 2.42 5.18
C GLU A 105 9.41 3.58 4.29
N ILE A 106 9.97 3.32 3.11
CA ILE A 106 10.39 4.36 2.15
C ILE A 106 9.34 4.47 1.05
N ALA A 107 9.07 5.69 0.58
CA ALA A 107 8.16 5.89 -0.56
C ALA A 107 8.74 5.27 -1.85
N VAL A 108 7.91 4.54 -2.58
CA VAL A 108 8.25 4.01 -3.90
C VAL A 108 7.79 5.05 -4.93
N THR A 109 8.75 5.78 -5.50
CA THR A 109 8.49 6.83 -6.49
C THR A 109 8.33 6.24 -7.89
N ASP A 110 7.68 6.98 -8.79
CA ASP A 110 7.60 6.60 -10.21
C ASP A 110 8.98 6.42 -10.82
N GLU A 111 9.94 7.28 -10.48
CA GLU A 111 11.35 7.13 -10.91
C GLU A 111 11.97 5.81 -10.44
N ALA A 112 11.69 5.37 -9.21
CA ALA A 112 12.18 4.09 -8.70
C ALA A 112 11.53 2.90 -9.43
N ILE A 113 10.24 3.00 -9.77
CA ILE A 113 9.51 2.00 -10.56
C ILE A 113 10.12 1.90 -11.97
N GLU A 114 10.33 3.04 -12.61
CA GLU A 114 10.91 3.14 -13.95
C GLU A 114 12.33 2.57 -14.00
N ARG A 115 13.18 2.96 -13.05
CA ARG A 115 14.54 2.42 -12.92
C ARG A 115 14.54 0.90 -12.75
N THR A 116 13.65 0.37 -11.90
CA THR A 116 13.50 -1.07 -11.68
C THR A 116 13.05 -1.80 -12.95
N ARG A 117 12.11 -1.20 -13.70
CA ARG A 117 11.63 -1.71 -14.98
C ARG A 117 12.74 -1.79 -16.02
N ASP A 118 13.56 -0.76 -16.12
CA ASP A 118 14.69 -0.71 -17.07
C ASP A 118 15.79 -1.71 -16.71
N ASN A 119 16.10 -1.86 -15.41
CA ASN A 119 17.00 -2.91 -14.92
C ASN A 119 16.49 -4.32 -15.31
N ALA A 120 15.19 -4.57 -15.15
CA ALA A 120 14.58 -5.83 -15.52
C ALA A 120 14.64 -6.10 -17.03
N ARG A 121 14.41 -5.08 -17.87
CA ARG A 121 14.55 -5.18 -19.34
C ARG A 121 15.97 -5.54 -19.75
N ARG A 122 16.96 -4.80 -19.22
CA ARG A 122 18.40 -5.08 -19.43
C ARG A 122 18.76 -6.52 -19.08
N LYS A 123 18.34 -7.02 -17.91
CA LYS A 123 18.61 -8.40 -17.48
C LYS A 123 17.89 -9.48 -18.29
N ARG A 124 16.79 -9.15 -18.98
CA ARG A 124 16.09 -10.06 -19.90
C ARG A 124 16.72 -10.11 -21.29
N GLY A 125 17.79 -9.34 -21.55
CA GLY A 125 18.34 -9.19 -22.90
C GLY A 125 17.44 -8.36 -23.83
N LEU A 126 16.41 -7.71 -23.28
CA LEU A 126 15.58 -6.75 -23.99
C LEU A 126 16.27 -5.39 -23.85
N VAL A 127 17.27 -5.13 -24.69
CA VAL A 127 17.90 -3.80 -24.74
C VAL A 127 16.88 -2.85 -25.36
N VAL A 128 16.49 -1.83 -24.60
CA VAL A 128 15.72 -0.70 -25.14
C VAL A 128 16.72 0.15 -25.93
N ALA A 129 16.53 0.20 -27.25
CA ALA A 129 17.24 1.11 -28.14
C ALA A 129 16.78 2.56 -27.89
#